data_AF-A0A7S4ID90-F1
#
_entry.id   AF-A0A7S4ID90-F1
#
_cell.length_a   1.000
_cell.length_b   1.000
_cell.length_c   1.000
_cell.angle_alpha   90.00
_cell.angle_beta   90.00
_cell.angle_gamma   90.00
#
_symmetry.space_group_name_H-M   'P 1'
#
loop_
_entity.id
_entity.type
_entity.pdbx_description
1 polymer ?
#
loop_
_entity_poly.entity_id
_entity_poly.type
_entity_poly.pdbx_seq_one_letter_code
_entity_poly.pdbx_strand_id
1 'polypeptide(L)'
;MPDLRASFFVMERLRVVKQQVLCSSPCSAPVALREQKDLVLLDDLLSPEQKQLRQTVAAFAEEYLATERTNASYEKAEFPHDVIGELGKINVAGCGMYGYNCAGRDVVSAGLVALELGKRDGGIATFLSILQTISMVAIYKCGNE
;
A
#
# COMPACT_ATOMS: atom_id res chain seq x y z
N MET A 1 -0.89 -55.82 -42.59
CA MET A 1 0.05 -55.10 -41.71
C MET A 1 -0.01 -53.63 -42.09
N PRO A 2 -0.37 -52.70 -41.18
CA PRO A 2 -0.61 -51.30 -41.55
C PRO A 2 0.71 -50.57 -41.83
N ASP A 3 0.65 -49.66 -42.80
CA ASP A 3 1.77 -49.00 -43.49
C ASP A 3 2.56 -48.06 -42.57
N LEU A 4 3.82 -48.43 -42.25
CA LEU A 4 4.73 -47.63 -41.39
C LEU A 4 5.03 -46.24 -41.97
N ARG A 5 4.81 -46.00 -43.27
CA ARG A 5 5.05 -44.67 -43.88
C ARG A 5 4.01 -43.63 -43.45
N ALA A 6 2.77 -44.04 -43.19
CA ALA A 6 1.72 -43.15 -42.69
C ALA A 6 2.01 -42.70 -41.25
N SER A 7 2.50 -43.61 -40.40
CA SER A 7 2.90 -43.29 -39.02
C SER A 7 4.09 -42.32 -38.95
N PHE A 8 5.05 -42.44 -39.87
CA PHE A 8 6.19 -41.52 -39.93
C PHE A 8 5.75 -40.10 -40.33
N PHE A 9 4.84 -39.98 -41.31
CA PHE A 9 4.32 -38.68 -41.76
C PHE A 9 3.44 -37.99 -40.70
N VAL A 10 2.66 -38.76 -39.94
CA VAL A 10 1.88 -38.25 -38.79
C VAL A 10 2.81 -37.83 -37.66
N MET A 11 3.88 -38.58 -37.37
CA MET A 11 4.86 -38.20 -36.34
C MET A 11 5.70 -36.96 -36.71
N GLU A 12 6.07 -36.80 -37.98
CA GLU A 12 6.79 -35.61 -38.46
C GLU A 12 5.90 -34.36 -38.35
N ARG A 13 4.61 -34.47 -38.71
CA ARG A 13 3.62 -33.39 -38.50
C ARG A 13 3.38 -33.10 -37.03
N LEU A 14 3.35 -34.11 -36.16
CA LEU A 14 3.23 -33.91 -34.71
C LEU A 14 4.47 -33.26 -34.10
N ARG A 15 5.67 -33.48 -34.66
CA ARG A 15 6.90 -32.74 -34.27
C ARG A 15 6.82 -31.27 -34.65
N VAL A 16 6.42 -30.96 -35.88
CA VAL A 16 6.26 -29.56 -36.35
C VAL A 16 5.18 -28.82 -35.55
N VAL A 17 4.05 -29.48 -35.26
CA VAL A 17 2.99 -28.92 -34.40
C VAL A 17 3.47 -28.74 -32.96
N LYS A 18 4.23 -29.69 -32.38
CA LYS A 18 4.83 -29.50 -31.04
C LYS A 18 5.81 -28.34 -30.99
N GLN A 19 6.58 -28.11 -32.06
CA GLN A 19 7.59 -27.04 -32.09
C GLN A 19 6.97 -25.65 -32.33
N GLN A 20 5.85 -25.56 -33.05
CA GLN A 20 5.04 -24.34 -33.16
C GLN A 20 4.28 -23.99 -31.87
N VAL A 21 3.79 -25.00 -31.13
CA VAL A 21 3.15 -24.79 -29.82
C VAL A 21 4.16 -24.37 -28.74
N LEU A 22 5.45 -24.70 -28.91
CA LEU A 22 6.51 -24.35 -27.96
C LEU A 22 7.18 -22.99 -28.23
N CYS A 23 6.95 -22.37 -29.39
CA CYS A 23 7.52 -21.05 -29.67
C CYS A 23 6.67 -20.28 -30.69
N SER A 24 5.67 -19.54 -30.22
CA SER A 24 5.28 -18.23 -30.77
C SER A 24 4.16 -17.62 -29.92
N SER A 25 4.59 -16.78 -28.99
CA SER A 25 3.78 -15.89 -28.14
C SER A 25 3.00 -16.59 -27.02
N PRO A 26 3.21 -16.20 -25.75
CA PRO A 26 2.18 -16.42 -24.75
C PRO A 26 0.95 -15.61 -25.19
N CYS A 27 -0.09 -16.29 -25.65
CA CYS A 27 -1.45 -15.83 -25.39
C CYS A 27 -1.70 -16.05 -23.88
N SER A 28 -0.98 -15.30 -23.06
CA SER A 28 -1.13 -15.32 -21.61
C SER A 28 -1.00 -13.89 -21.10
N ALA A 29 -2.15 -13.25 -20.96
CA ALA A 29 -2.68 -13.07 -19.63
C ALA A 29 -4.17 -12.70 -19.77
N PRO A 30 -5.10 -13.20 -18.93
CA PRO A 30 -6.14 -12.28 -18.49
C PRO A 30 -5.38 -11.06 -17.97
N VAL A 31 -5.57 -9.90 -18.61
CA VAL A 31 -4.82 -8.65 -18.35
C VAL A 31 -4.47 -8.57 -16.87
N ALA A 32 -3.19 -8.35 -16.57
CA ALA A 32 -2.62 -8.28 -15.22
C ALA A 32 -3.17 -7.10 -14.38
N LEU A 33 -4.47 -6.81 -14.46
CA LEU A 33 -5.23 -5.85 -13.67
C LEU A 33 -5.25 -6.23 -12.17
N ARG A 34 -4.83 -7.45 -11.82
CA ARG A 34 -4.83 -7.91 -10.42
C ARG A 34 -3.56 -7.57 -9.64
N GLU A 35 -2.45 -7.23 -10.30
CA GLU A 35 -1.18 -6.96 -9.60
C GLU A 35 -0.75 -5.49 -9.62
N GLN A 36 -1.40 -4.64 -10.40
CA GLN A 36 -1.04 -3.23 -10.45
C GLN A 36 -1.79 -2.44 -9.37
N LYS A 37 -1.28 -2.49 -8.12
CA LYS A 37 -1.80 -1.69 -6.99
C LYS A 37 -1.67 -0.18 -7.20
N ASP A 38 -0.77 0.24 -8.10
CA ASP A 38 -0.54 1.64 -8.45
C ASP A 38 -0.88 1.90 -9.93
N LEU A 39 -2.15 2.19 -10.18
CA LEU A 39 -2.67 2.42 -11.53
C LEU A 39 -2.27 3.80 -12.09
N VAL A 40 -1.90 4.73 -11.21
CA VAL A 40 -1.59 6.12 -11.57
C VAL A 40 -0.10 6.43 -11.50
N LEU A 41 0.73 5.42 -11.21
CA LEU A 41 2.18 5.58 -11.00
C LEU A 41 2.47 6.66 -9.96
N LEU A 42 1.72 6.65 -8.85
CA LEU A 42 1.90 7.58 -7.74
C LEU A 42 3.35 7.61 -7.27
N ASP A 43 4.02 6.45 -7.25
CA ASP A 43 5.42 6.36 -6.86
C ASP A 43 6.33 7.27 -7.71
N ASP A 44 6.05 7.49 -8.98
CA ASP A 44 6.90 8.33 -9.83
C ASP A 44 6.82 9.83 -9.48
N LEU A 45 5.75 10.23 -8.78
CA LEU A 45 5.53 11.60 -8.33
C LEU A 45 6.13 11.91 -6.95
N LEU A 46 6.57 10.88 -6.23
CA LEU A 46 7.05 11.01 -4.85
C LEU A 46 8.56 11.18 -4.78
N SER A 47 9.00 12.08 -3.90
CA SER A 47 10.40 12.16 -3.51
C SER A 47 10.87 10.90 -2.79
N PRO A 48 12.19 10.61 -2.74
CA PRO A 48 12.72 9.46 -2.00
C PRO A 48 12.30 9.46 -0.52
N GLU A 49 12.25 10.63 0.11
CA GLU A 49 11.83 10.77 1.51
C GLU A 49 10.35 10.43 1.70
N GLN A 50 9.48 10.92 0.81
CA GLN A 50 8.04 10.60 0.83
C GLN A 50 7.79 9.10 0.60
N LYS A 51 8.57 8.46 -0.28
CA LYS A 51 8.52 7.00 -0.47
C LYS A 51 8.92 6.26 0.79
N GLN A 52 10.00 6.67 1.44
CA GLN A 52 10.46 6.06 2.69
C GLN A 52 9.42 6.21 3.79
N LEU A 53 8.86 7.41 3.97
CA LEU A 53 7.77 7.65 4.93
C LEU A 53 6.59 6.72 4.67
N ARG A 54 6.14 6.65 3.41
CA ARG A 54 5.04 5.78 3.01
C ARG A 54 5.32 4.32 3.35
N GLN A 55 6.53 3.83 3.08
CA GLN A 55 6.93 2.46 3.43
C GLN A 55 6.93 2.24 4.95
N THR A 56 7.44 3.18 5.74
CA THR A 56 7.43 3.11 7.20
C THR A 56 6.01 3.04 7.76
N VAL A 57 5.10 3.89 7.27
CA VAL A 57 3.70 3.90 7.72
C VAL A 57 2.98 2.63 7.27
N ALA A 58 3.24 2.15 6.05
CA ALA A 58 2.67 0.90 5.56
C ALA A 58 3.10 -0.30 6.41
N ALA A 59 4.39 -0.38 6.78
CA ALA A 59 4.90 -1.42 7.68
C ALA A 59 4.24 -1.32 9.06
N PHE A 60 4.16 -0.12 9.64
CA PHE A 60 3.46 0.10 10.91
C PHE A 60 1.99 -0.34 10.85
N ALA A 61 1.27 0.04 9.79
CA ALA A 61 -0.13 -0.32 9.63
C ALA A 61 -0.31 -1.84 9.51
N GLU A 62 0.60 -2.52 8.81
CA GLU A 62 0.59 -3.98 8.74
C GLU A 62 0.85 -4.64 10.10
N GLU A 63 1.91 -4.21 10.78
CA GLU A 63 2.38 -4.87 12.00
C GLU A 63 1.47 -4.59 13.20
N TYR A 64 0.90 -3.39 13.29
CA TYR A 64 0.15 -2.96 14.46
C TYR A 64 -1.36 -2.91 14.23
N LEU A 65 -1.81 -2.39 13.07
CA LEU A 65 -3.24 -2.23 12.80
C LEU A 65 -3.89 -3.50 12.28
N ALA A 66 -3.18 -4.36 11.56
CA ALA A 66 -3.72 -5.66 11.11
C ALA A 66 -3.72 -6.75 12.21
N THR A 67 -3.77 -6.35 13.48
CA THR A 67 -3.78 -7.26 14.63
C THR A 67 -5.20 -7.57 15.09
N GLU A 68 -5.39 -8.77 15.67
CA GLU A 68 -6.68 -9.19 16.24
C GLU A 68 -7.23 -8.21 17.28
N ARG A 69 -6.37 -7.50 18.01
CA ARG A 69 -6.77 -6.47 18.98
C ARG A 69 -7.52 -5.32 18.31
N THR A 70 -7.01 -4.82 17.18
CA THR A 70 -7.64 -3.73 16.44
C THR A 70 -8.97 -4.17 15.86
N ASN A 71 -9.04 -5.39 15.30
CA ASN A 71 -10.29 -5.98 14.82
C ASN A 71 -11.33 -6.13 15.93
N ALA A 72 -10.92 -6.61 17.11
CA ALA A 72 -11.82 -6.75 18.26
C ALA A 72 -12.31 -5.39 18.78
N SER A 73 -11.49 -4.34 18.70
CA SER A 73 -11.88 -2.97 19.08
C SER A 73 -12.92 -2.43 18.10
N TYR A 74 -12.71 -2.66 16.79
CA TYR A 74 -13.67 -2.30 15.75
C TYR A 74 -15.04 -2.96 15.98
N GLU A 75 -15.06 -4.27 16.23
CA GLU A 75 -16.32 -5.02 16.46
C GLU A 75 -17.09 -4.53 17.69
N LYS A 76 -16.38 -4.04 18.71
CA LYS A 76 -16.97 -3.48 19.93
C LYS A 76 -17.30 -1.98 19.84
N ALA A 77 -16.97 -1.33 18.73
CA ALA A 77 -17.01 0.12 18.58
C ALA A 77 -16.19 0.86 19.68
N GLU A 78 -15.06 0.29 20.07
CA GLU A 78 -14.13 0.85 21.05
C GLU A 78 -12.88 1.41 20.35
N PHE A 79 -12.29 2.46 20.91
CA PHE A 79 -11.06 3.02 20.38
C PHE A 79 -9.82 2.35 21.00
N PRO A 80 -8.88 1.81 20.20
CA PRO A 80 -7.67 1.17 20.73
C PRO A 80 -6.66 2.24 21.18
N HIS A 81 -6.76 2.70 22.43
CA HIS A 81 -5.99 3.84 22.96
C HIS A 81 -4.47 3.70 22.91
N ASP A 82 -3.96 2.46 22.93
CA ASP A 82 -2.53 2.17 22.84
C ASP A 82 -1.91 2.57 21.49
N VAL A 83 -2.73 2.66 20.43
CA VAL A 83 -2.30 3.13 19.10
C VAL A 83 -1.68 4.52 19.14
N ILE A 84 -2.14 5.37 20.06
CA ILE A 84 -1.67 6.75 20.20
C ILE A 84 -0.17 6.77 20.55
N GLY A 85 0.24 5.88 21.46
CA GLY A 85 1.64 5.76 21.88
C GLY A 85 2.53 5.29 20.74
N GLU A 86 2.10 4.29 19.98
CA GLU A 86 2.88 3.76 18.86
C GLU A 86 2.97 4.75 17.68
N LEU A 87 1.87 5.44 17.37
CA LEU A 87 1.87 6.53 16.38
C LEU A 87 2.85 7.65 16.79
N GLY A 88 2.98 7.92 18.09
CA GLY A 88 3.97 8.85 18.63
C GLY A 88 5.41 8.42 18.38
N LYS A 89 5.71 7.11 18.45
CA LYS A 89 7.08 6.58 18.23
C LYS A 89 7.55 6.74 16.79
N ILE A 90 6.66 6.64 15.82
CA ILE A 90 6.98 6.83 14.40
C ILE A 90 6.95 8.30 13.96
N ASN A 91 6.58 9.22 14.86
CA ASN A 91 6.53 10.67 14.66
C ASN A 91 5.92 11.10 13.32
N VAL A 92 4.66 10.72 13.10
CA VAL A 92 3.90 11.05 11.88
C VAL A 92 2.90 12.20 12.08
N ALA A 93 2.72 12.64 13.32
CA ALA A 93 1.81 13.72 13.65
C ALA A 93 2.45 15.09 13.43
N GLY A 94 1.62 16.03 12.98
CA GLY A 94 2.03 17.42 12.83
C GLY A 94 2.82 17.72 11.56
N CYS A 95 2.46 17.07 10.46
CA CYS A 95 2.89 17.49 9.14
C CYS A 95 2.40 18.92 8.86
N GLY A 96 3.25 19.74 8.27
CA GLY A 96 3.03 21.15 7.98
C GLY A 96 3.37 22.10 9.13
N MET A 97 3.88 21.59 10.26
CA MET A 97 4.28 22.37 11.43
C MET A 97 5.75 22.10 11.76
N TYR A 98 6.51 23.17 12.00
CA TYR A 98 7.94 23.10 12.28
C TYR A 98 8.22 23.45 13.75
N GLY A 99 9.18 22.74 14.37
CA GLY A 99 9.44 22.88 15.82
C GLY A 99 8.51 22.03 16.68
N TYR A 100 8.47 22.29 17.98
CA TYR A 100 7.58 21.62 18.95
C TYR A 100 7.60 20.08 18.92
N ASN A 101 8.72 19.47 18.51
CA ASN A 101 8.85 18.03 18.25
C ASN A 101 7.84 17.46 17.22
N CYS A 102 7.22 18.31 16.40
CA CYS A 102 6.36 17.86 15.30
C CYS A 102 7.19 17.20 14.19
N ALA A 103 6.54 16.38 13.38
CA ALA A 103 7.20 15.69 12.27
C ALA A 103 7.91 16.64 11.28
N GLY A 104 7.47 17.90 11.15
CA GLY A 104 8.15 18.89 10.30
C GLY A 104 8.07 18.60 8.80
N ARG A 105 7.14 17.75 8.38
CA ARG A 105 7.01 17.27 7.00
C ARG A 105 6.05 18.11 6.18
N ASP A 106 6.04 17.95 4.87
CA ASP A 106 5.13 18.64 3.97
C ASP A 106 3.69 18.08 4.01
N VAL A 107 2.75 18.78 3.39
CA VAL A 107 1.33 18.37 3.35
C VAL A 107 1.09 17.11 2.52
N VAL A 108 1.94 16.80 1.53
CA VAL A 108 1.83 15.54 0.77
C VAL A 108 2.17 14.36 1.67
N SER A 109 3.20 14.49 2.51
CA SER A 109 3.53 13.50 3.54
C SER A 109 2.35 13.21 4.47
N ALA A 110 1.60 14.24 4.89
CA ALA A 110 0.39 14.06 5.69
C ALA A 110 -0.66 13.20 4.98
N GLY A 111 -0.88 13.45 3.69
CA GLY A 111 -1.80 12.66 2.86
C GLY A 111 -1.34 11.22 2.67
N LEU A 112 -0.02 10.99 2.50
CA LEU A 112 0.54 9.63 2.40
C LEU A 112 0.37 8.84 3.70
N VAL A 113 0.57 9.49 4.85
CA VAL A 113 0.31 8.86 6.16
C VAL A 113 -1.16 8.45 6.26
N ALA A 114 -2.09 9.36 5.97
CA ALA A 114 -3.51 9.06 6.00
C ALA A 114 -3.91 7.94 5.01
N LEU A 115 -3.32 7.94 3.81
CA LEU A 115 -3.52 6.90 2.80
C LEU A 115 -3.12 5.52 3.32
N GLU A 116 -1.91 5.38 3.87
CA GLU A 116 -1.41 4.07 4.31
C GLU A 116 -2.11 3.57 5.57
N LEU A 117 -2.41 4.45 6.54
CA LEU A 117 -3.23 4.08 7.70
C LEU A 117 -4.64 3.67 7.27
N GLY A 118 -5.25 4.41 6.34
CA GLY A 118 -6.62 4.17 5.87
C GLY A 118 -6.81 2.86 5.11
N LYS A 119 -5.73 2.29 4.55
CA LYS A 119 -5.77 0.93 3.96
C LYS A 119 -6.03 -0.16 5.00
N ARG A 120 -5.76 0.11 6.28
CA ARG A 120 -5.92 -0.84 7.38
C ARG A 120 -7.06 -0.45 8.32
N ASP A 121 -7.11 0.81 8.74
CA ASP A 121 -8.17 1.31 9.62
C ASP A 121 -8.52 2.77 9.30
N GLY A 122 -9.74 2.99 8.79
CA GLY A 122 -10.25 4.31 8.45
C GLY A 122 -10.54 5.19 9.68
N GLY A 123 -10.86 4.58 10.83
CA GLY A 123 -11.07 5.28 12.10
C GLY A 123 -9.77 5.86 12.63
N ILE A 124 -8.69 5.09 12.61
CA ILE A 124 -7.35 5.55 13.01
C ILE A 124 -6.82 6.63 12.05
N ALA A 125 -7.01 6.45 10.73
CA ALA A 125 -6.63 7.47 9.75
C ALA A 125 -7.39 8.80 9.98
N THR A 126 -8.69 8.71 10.29
CA THR A 126 -9.53 9.88 10.60
C THR A 126 -9.10 10.54 11.90
N PHE A 127 -8.85 9.76 12.95
CA PHE A 127 -8.35 10.26 14.23
C PHE A 127 -7.08 11.08 14.05
N LEU A 128 -6.06 10.52 13.37
CA LEU A 128 -4.79 11.23 13.16
C LEU A 128 -4.98 12.49 12.30
N SER A 129 -5.82 12.41 11.27
CA SER A 129 -6.11 13.55 10.40
C SER A 129 -6.77 14.71 11.16
N ILE A 130 -7.77 14.43 11.99
CA ILE A 130 -8.44 15.43 12.84
C ILE A 130 -7.45 16.00 13.86
N LEU A 131 -6.70 15.12 14.56
CA LEU A 131 -5.72 15.52 15.56
C LEU A 131 -4.75 16.57 15.00
N GLN A 132 -4.15 16.31 13.83
CA GLN A 132 -3.19 17.25 13.28
C GLN A 132 -3.84 18.49 12.64
N THR A 133 -4.98 18.35 11.94
CA THR A 133 -5.52 19.45 11.10
C THR A 133 -6.39 20.45 11.85
N ILE A 134 -7.13 20.04 12.88
CA ILE A 134 -8.02 20.96 13.61
C ILE A 134 -7.57 21.20 15.05
N SER A 135 -6.84 20.28 15.68
CA SER A 135 -6.33 20.49 17.04
C SER A 135 -4.94 21.11 17.00
N MET A 136 -3.95 20.38 16.47
CA MET A 136 -2.56 20.84 16.50
C MET A 136 -2.37 22.11 15.65
N VAL A 137 -2.91 22.16 14.42
CA VAL A 137 -2.80 23.35 13.57
C VAL A 137 -3.48 24.58 14.18
N ALA A 138 -4.60 24.42 14.90
CA ALA A 138 -5.25 25.55 15.56
C ALA A 138 -4.37 26.12 16.68
N ILE A 139 -3.76 25.25 17.50
CA ILE A 139 -2.80 25.67 18.54
C ILE A 139 -1.55 26.28 17.90
N TYR A 140 -1.00 25.66 16.86
CA TYR A 140 0.20 26.15 16.19
C TYR A 140 0.02 27.54 15.57
N LYS A 141 -1.17 27.85 15.04
CA LYS A 141 -1.45 29.13 14.38
C LYS A 141 -1.98 30.22 15.32
N CYS A 142 -2.75 29.84 16.33
CA CYS A 142 -3.49 30.79 17.16
C CYS A 142 -3.08 30.76 18.64
N GLY A 143 -2.22 29.82 19.02
CA GLY A 143 -1.67 29.71 20.37
C GLY A 143 -0.60 30.76 20.65
N ASN A 144 -0.32 30.94 21.94
CA ASN A 144 0.82 31.72 22.41
C ASN A 144 1.91 30.76 22.93
N GLU A 145 3.14 31.25 23.02
CA GLU A 145 4.26 30.52 23.63
C GLU A 145 4.18 30.50 25.16
#